data_AF-A0A662QAL8-F1
#
_entry.id   AF-A0A662QAL8-F1
#
_cell.length_a   1.000
_cell.length_b   1.000
_cell.length_c   1.000
_cell.angle_alpha   90.00
_cell.angle_beta   90.00
_cell.angle_gamma   90.00
#
_symmetry.space_group_name_H-M   'P 1'
#
loop_
_entity.id
_entity.type
_entity.pdbx_description
1 polymer ?
#
loop_
_entity_poly.entity_id
_entity_poly.type
_entity_poly.pdbx_seq_one_letter_code
_entity_poly.pdbx_strand_id
1 'polypeptide(L)'
;MPEVYVRTVEDTPLYRVDEVRVWSSGRYKPMLELMLKINGRLVFVRRYDRVDAELVLPKHIKQVEEVFERGYFCLRGKGDPLKEFSDPLEDFTKIEDTEVQGVKRFGGNHREYLAAFHYLIWNRELIEEIEKRLNKGGDLEG
;
A
#
# COMPACT_ATOMS: atom_id res chain seq x y z
N MET A 1 16.67 2.86 -7.62
CA MET A 1 17.85 2.63 -6.75
C MET A 1 18.25 1.17 -6.89
N PRO A 2 19.54 0.82 -7.05
CA PRO A 2 19.95 -0.58 -7.15
C PRO A 2 19.71 -1.31 -5.83
N GLU A 3 19.29 -2.56 -5.96
CA GLU A 3 18.88 -3.44 -4.87
C GLU A 3 19.55 -4.81 -5.02
N VAL A 4 19.91 -5.40 -3.89
CA VAL A 4 20.48 -6.74 -3.81
C VAL A 4 19.67 -7.56 -2.81
N TYR A 5 19.09 -8.65 -3.29
CA TYR A 5 18.41 -9.62 -2.43
C TYR A 5 19.43 -10.42 -1.61
N VAL A 6 19.20 -10.58 -0.31
CA VAL A 6 20.10 -11.31 0.59
C VAL A 6 19.49 -12.65 1.00
N ARG A 7 18.27 -12.65 1.58
CA ARG A 7 17.59 -13.86 2.04
C ARG A 7 16.12 -13.62 2.40
N THR A 8 15.35 -14.69 2.48
CA THR A 8 14.01 -14.68 3.09
C THR A 8 14.10 -14.80 4.60
N VAL A 9 13.34 -13.95 5.28
CA VAL A 9 13.23 -13.92 6.74
C VAL A 9 11.99 -14.69 7.18
N GLU A 10 10.88 -14.49 6.48
CA GLU A 10 9.60 -15.11 6.82
C GLU A 10 8.78 -15.33 5.54
N ASP A 11 8.08 -16.46 5.48
CA ASP A 11 7.23 -16.82 4.34
C ASP A 11 5.94 -17.50 4.83
N THR A 12 4.79 -16.84 4.65
CA THR A 12 3.47 -17.30 5.10
C THR A 12 2.53 -17.44 3.90
N PRO A 13 1.31 -17.99 4.05
CA PRO A 13 0.33 -17.99 2.96
C PRO A 13 -0.10 -16.59 2.50
N LEU A 14 -0.03 -15.58 3.37
CA LEU A 14 -0.56 -14.22 3.11
C LEU A 14 0.53 -13.23 2.69
N TYR A 15 1.75 -13.39 3.20
CA TYR A 15 2.84 -12.45 2.98
C TYR A 15 4.20 -13.13 3.02
N ARG A 16 5.21 -12.38 2.60
CA ARG A 16 6.62 -12.74 2.68
C ARG A 16 7.43 -11.52 3.12
N VAL A 17 8.38 -11.75 4.02
CA VAL A 17 9.34 -10.73 4.46
C VAL A 17 10.74 -11.17 4.04
N ASP A 18 11.39 -10.31 3.27
CA ASP A 18 12.74 -10.53 2.77
C ASP A 18 13.71 -9.50 3.35
N GLU A 19 14.95 -9.93 3.60
CA GLU A 19 16.06 -9.04 3.90
C GLU A 19 16.76 -8.67 2.59
N VAL A 20 16.80 -7.36 2.31
CA VAL A 20 17.40 -6.79 1.10
C VAL A 20 18.42 -5.73 1.46
N ARG A 21 19.34 -5.43 0.53
CA ARG A 21 20.26 -4.29 0.63
C ARG A 21 19.93 -3.27 -0.44
N VAL A 22 19.60 -2.06 -0.01
CA VAL A 22 19.26 -0.95 -0.91
C VAL A 22 20.36 0.09 -0.89
N TRP A 23 20.78 0.55 -2.07
CA TRP A 23 21.72 1.66 -2.18
C TRP A 23 21.05 2.99 -1.85
N SER A 24 21.45 3.60 -0.73
CA SER A 24 20.88 4.86 -0.23
C SER A 24 21.94 5.70 0.48
N SER A 25 22.02 6.99 0.14
CA SER A 25 23.00 7.93 0.73
C SER A 25 24.45 7.45 0.60
N GLY A 26 24.84 6.93 -0.56
CA GLY A 26 26.23 6.53 -0.86
C GLY A 26 26.69 5.21 -0.22
N ARG A 27 25.78 4.42 0.37
CA ARG A 27 26.10 3.08 0.90
C ARG A 27 24.91 2.13 0.78
N TYR A 28 25.20 0.83 0.77
CA TYR A 28 24.16 -0.19 0.91
C TYR A 28 23.69 -0.26 2.37
N LYS A 29 22.37 -0.15 2.58
CA LYS A 29 21.72 -0.30 3.88
C LYS A 29 20.85 -1.56 3.87
N PRO A 30 20.93 -2.43 4.90
CA PRO A 30 19.97 -3.53 5.05
C PRO A 30 18.59 -2.97 5.37
N MET A 31 17.56 -3.57 4.77
CA MET A 31 16.16 -3.25 4.99
C MET A 31 15.34 -4.54 4.95
N LEU A 32 14.21 -4.54 5.66
CA LEU A 32 13.19 -5.58 5.50
C LEU A 32 12.19 -5.13 4.45
N GLU A 33 11.82 -6.02 3.54
CA GLU A 33 10.83 -5.79 2.49
C GLU A 33 9.61 -6.67 2.75
N LEU A 34 8.44 -6.04 2.87
CA LEU A 34 7.15 -6.73 2.97
C LEU A 34 6.52 -6.86 1.59
N MET A 35 6.13 -8.08 1.23
CA MET A 35 5.35 -8.39 0.05
C MET A 35 4.09 -9.18 0.44
N LEU A 36 2.95 -8.90 -0.21
CA LEU A 36 1.72 -9.67 -0.04
C LEU A 36 1.59 -10.72 -1.14
N LYS A 37 1.00 -11.87 -0.81
CA LYS A 37 0.73 -12.95 -1.75
C LYS A 37 -0.70 -12.85 -2.30
N ILE A 38 -0.88 -12.02 -3.31
CA ILE A 38 -2.21 -11.75 -3.90
C ILE A 38 -2.31 -12.47 -5.25
N ASN A 39 -3.37 -13.25 -5.45
CA ASN A 39 -3.61 -14.02 -6.69
C ASN A 39 -2.40 -14.90 -7.09
N GLY A 40 -1.73 -15.50 -6.09
CA GLY A 40 -0.54 -16.33 -6.31
C GLY A 40 0.72 -15.57 -6.70
N ARG A 41 0.72 -14.23 -6.65
CA ARG A 41 1.88 -13.38 -6.96
C ARG A 41 2.32 -12.57 -5.74
N LEU A 42 3.60 -12.23 -5.70
CA LEU A 42 4.15 -11.31 -4.70
C LEU A 42 3.93 -9.87 -5.17
N VAL A 43 3.29 -9.06 -4.33
CA VAL A 43 3.07 -7.62 -4.55
C VAL A 43 3.86 -6.84 -3.53
N PHE A 44 4.75 -5.96 -4.00
CA PHE A 44 5.56 -5.12 -3.13
C PHE A 44 4.70 -4.10 -2.37
N VAL A 45 4.89 -4.05 -1.04
CA VAL A 45 4.21 -3.09 -0.15
C VAL A 45 5.14 -1.94 0.21
N ARG A 46 6.19 -2.24 0.97
CA ARG A 46 7.07 -1.24 1.60
C ARG A 46 8.36 -1.89 2.09
N ARG A 47 9.42 -1.08 2.15
CA ARG A 47 10.65 -1.36 2.89
C ARG A 47 10.68 -0.66 4.23
N TYR A 48 11.27 -1.34 5.21
CA TYR A 48 11.46 -0.87 6.57
C TYR A 48 12.96 -0.82 6.81
N ASP A 49 13.44 0.36 7.22
CA ASP A 49 14.76 0.42 7.83
C ASP A 49 14.74 -0.27 9.20
N ARG A 50 15.88 -0.31 9.89
CA ARG A 50 15.98 -1.00 11.17
C ARG A 50 14.97 -0.49 12.21
N VAL A 51 14.72 0.81 12.29
CA VAL A 51 13.83 1.39 13.30
C VAL A 51 12.37 1.08 12.93
N ASP A 52 12.02 1.28 11.66
CA ASP A 52 10.69 0.95 11.15
C ASP A 52 10.39 -0.56 11.25
N ALA A 53 11.40 -1.42 11.09
CA ALA A 53 11.25 -2.87 11.21
C ALA A 53 10.89 -3.28 12.64
N GLU A 54 11.41 -2.59 13.65
CA GLU A 54 11.10 -2.87 15.05
C GLU A 54 9.73 -2.30 15.48
N LEU A 55 9.31 -1.16 14.91
CA LEU A 55 8.14 -0.41 15.40
C LEU A 55 6.89 -0.47 14.51
N VAL A 56 7.07 -0.58 13.20
CA VAL A 56 6.01 -0.42 12.19
C VAL A 56 5.68 -1.73 11.50
N LEU A 57 6.69 -2.51 11.11
CA LEU A 57 6.48 -3.80 10.43
C LEU A 57 5.54 -4.75 11.21
N PRO A 58 5.67 -4.94 12.54
CA PRO A 58 4.75 -5.81 13.28
C PRO A 58 3.29 -5.34 13.22
N LYS A 59 3.06 -4.02 13.18
CA LYS A 59 1.70 -3.45 13.06
C LYS A 59 1.12 -3.71 11.68
N HIS A 60 1.94 -3.58 10.64
CA HIS A 60 1.54 -3.88 9.27
C HIS A 60 1.29 -5.38 9.06
N ILE A 61 2.10 -6.27 9.65
CA ILE A 61 1.86 -7.71 9.63
C ILE A 61 0.51 -8.03 10.28
N LYS A 62 0.26 -7.52 11.49
CA LYS A 62 -1.01 -7.72 12.18
C LYS A 62 -2.20 -7.22 11.34
N GLN A 63 -2.05 -6.07 10.70
CA GLN A 63 -3.06 -5.55 9.80
C GLN A 63 -3.31 -6.47 8.61
N VAL A 64 -2.25 -6.98 7.96
CA VAL A 64 -2.37 -7.97 6.88
C VAL A 64 -3.21 -9.14 7.37
N GLU A 65 -2.87 -9.74 8.51
CA GLU A 65 -3.60 -10.89 9.07
C GLU A 65 -5.08 -10.58 9.37
N GLU A 66 -5.41 -9.36 9.80
CA GLU A 66 -6.77 -8.95 10.14
C GLU A 66 -7.64 -8.59 8.92
N VAL A 67 -7.07 -7.98 7.89
CA VAL A 67 -7.84 -7.41 6.77
C VAL A 67 -7.57 -8.08 5.42
N PHE A 68 -6.75 -9.13 5.35
CA PHE A 68 -6.40 -9.76 4.07
C PHE A 68 -7.63 -10.18 3.24
N GLU A 69 -8.56 -10.86 3.90
CA GLU A 69 -9.80 -11.35 3.28
C GLU A 69 -10.74 -10.21 2.86
N ARG A 70 -10.62 -9.03 3.46
CA ARG A 70 -11.37 -7.84 3.05
C ARG A 70 -10.82 -7.24 1.75
N GLY A 71 -9.59 -7.59 1.40
CA GLY A 71 -8.97 -7.29 0.12
C GLY A 71 -8.37 -5.89 0.01
N TYR A 72 -7.83 -5.36 1.10
CA TYR A 72 -7.03 -4.14 1.06
C TYR A 72 -5.97 -4.12 2.18
N PHE A 73 -4.99 -3.24 2.02
CA PHE A 73 -3.95 -2.94 3.00
C PHE A 73 -3.72 -1.43 3.06
N CYS A 74 -3.72 -0.85 4.27
CA CYS A 74 -3.58 0.59 4.48
C CYS A 74 -2.19 0.92 5.04
N LEU A 75 -1.32 1.52 4.22
CA LEU A 75 -0.01 2.01 4.68
C LEU A 75 -0.15 3.26 5.55
N ARG A 76 -1.11 4.12 5.20
CA ARG A 76 -1.47 5.36 5.90
C ARG A 76 -2.86 5.78 5.45
N GLY A 77 -3.62 6.39 6.36
CA GLY A 77 -5.00 6.82 6.13
C GLY A 77 -5.89 6.47 7.31
N LYS A 78 -7.20 6.52 7.11
CA LYS A 78 -8.24 6.24 8.11
C LYS A 78 -8.52 4.74 8.32
N GLY A 79 -7.77 3.88 7.63
CA GLY A 79 -7.82 2.42 7.76
C GLY A 79 -8.72 1.74 6.74
N ASP A 80 -9.90 2.31 6.46
CA ASP A 80 -10.81 1.84 5.40
C ASP A 80 -10.73 2.80 4.19
N PRO A 81 -10.41 2.31 2.97
CA PRO A 81 -10.30 3.14 1.78
C PRO A 81 -11.52 4.04 1.50
N LEU A 82 -12.74 3.58 1.81
CA LEU A 82 -13.95 4.38 1.54
C LEU A 82 -14.13 5.53 2.51
N LYS A 83 -13.48 5.49 3.69
CA LYS A 83 -13.52 6.58 4.67
C LYS A 83 -12.69 7.79 4.25
N GLU A 84 -11.78 7.65 3.29
CA GLU A 84 -11.02 8.79 2.77
C GLU A 84 -11.97 9.82 2.12
N PHE A 85 -13.01 9.34 1.43
CA PHE A 85 -14.05 10.17 0.82
C PHE A 85 -14.98 10.89 1.83
N SER A 86 -14.79 10.71 3.14
CA SER A 86 -15.55 11.49 4.12
C SER A 86 -15.18 12.98 4.09
N ASP A 87 -13.97 13.29 3.61
CA ASP A 87 -13.48 14.67 3.53
C ASP A 87 -13.07 14.97 2.07
N PRO A 88 -13.00 16.25 1.68
CA PRO A 88 -12.58 16.64 0.35
C PRO A 88 -11.16 16.15 0.05
N LEU A 89 -10.99 15.50 -1.10
CA LEU A 89 -9.71 14.99 -1.57
C LEU A 89 -9.05 15.99 -2.53
N GLU A 90 -7.72 15.95 -2.61
CA GLU A 90 -6.95 16.73 -3.60
C GLU A 90 -7.12 16.17 -5.01
N ASP A 91 -6.97 17.03 -6.01
CA ASP A 91 -7.23 16.70 -7.43
C ASP A 91 -6.26 15.67 -7.99
N PHE A 92 -5.07 15.52 -7.39
CA PHE A 92 -4.09 14.50 -7.77
C PHE A 92 -4.39 13.12 -7.15
N THR A 93 -5.46 12.99 -6.37
CA THR A 93 -5.91 11.71 -5.82
C THR A 93 -6.25 10.76 -6.96
N LYS A 94 -5.71 9.55 -6.91
CA LYS A 94 -5.88 8.57 -7.98
C LYS A 94 -5.88 7.14 -7.47
N ILE A 95 -6.47 6.28 -8.28
CA ILE A 95 -6.30 4.83 -8.20
C ILE A 95 -5.59 4.36 -9.47
N GLU A 96 -4.51 3.61 -9.32
CA GLU A 96 -3.64 3.19 -10.42
C GLU A 96 -3.34 1.69 -10.37
N ASP A 97 -3.13 1.09 -11.53
CA ASP A 97 -2.80 -0.34 -11.62
C ASP A 97 -1.39 -0.62 -11.07
N THR A 98 -1.23 -1.81 -10.50
CA THR A 98 0.09 -2.36 -10.15
C THR A 98 0.58 -3.33 -11.22
N GLU A 99 1.79 -3.83 -11.04
CA GLU A 99 2.36 -4.93 -11.82
C GLU A 99 1.55 -6.25 -11.72
N VAL A 100 0.65 -6.37 -10.74
CA VAL A 100 -0.24 -7.53 -10.59
C VAL A 100 -1.67 -7.15 -10.98
N GLN A 101 -2.20 -7.86 -11.98
CA GLN A 101 -3.56 -7.67 -12.46
C GLN A 101 -4.58 -7.85 -11.32
N GLY A 102 -5.55 -6.93 -11.26
CA GLY A 102 -6.58 -6.92 -10.22
C GLY A 102 -6.13 -6.32 -8.89
N VAL A 103 -4.90 -5.81 -8.81
CA VAL A 103 -4.38 -5.10 -7.64
C VAL A 103 -4.08 -3.65 -8.01
N LYS A 104 -4.64 -2.71 -7.24
CA LYS A 104 -4.49 -1.26 -7.47
C LYS A 104 -3.89 -0.55 -6.27
N ARG A 105 -3.18 0.55 -6.53
CA ARG A 105 -2.75 1.52 -5.52
C ARG A 105 -3.73 2.68 -5.50
N PHE A 106 -4.32 2.97 -4.35
CA PHE A 106 -5.18 4.13 -4.14
C PHE A 106 -4.48 5.10 -3.20
N GLY A 107 -4.23 6.32 -3.66
CA GLY A 107 -3.47 7.30 -2.91
C GLY A 107 -3.81 8.73 -3.29
N GLY A 108 -3.61 9.62 -2.33
CA GLY A 108 -3.94 11.04 -2.45
C GLY A 108 -3.71 11.75 -1.13
N ASN A 109 -4.19 12.99 -1.05
CA ASN A 109 -4.21 13.77 0.19
C ASN A 109 -5.63 14.31 0.42
N HIS A 110 -5.94 14.61 1.68
CA HIS A 110 -7.12 15.39 2.04
C HIS A 110 -6.82 16.88 1.90
N ARG A 111 -7.72 17.63 1.25
CA ARG A 111 -7.53 19.05 0.92
C ARG A 111 -7.42 19.95 2.15
N GLU A 112 -8.18 19.67 3.20
CA GLU A 112 -8.28 20.57 4.36
C GLU A 112 -7.03 20.53 5.26
N TYR A 113 -6.38 19.38 5.38
CA TYR A 113 -5.30 19.16 6.34
C TYR A 113 -4.06 18.50 5.74
N LEU A 114 -4.03 18.36 4.40
CA LEU A 114 -2.92 17.84 3.60
C LEU A 114 -2.38 16.48 4.07
N ALA A 115 -3.18 15.69 4.78
CA ALA A 115 -2.73 14.36 5.22
C ALA A 115 -2.85 13.38 4.05
N ALA A 116 -1.72 12.75 3.76
CA ALA A 116 -1.61 11.75 2.71
C ALA A 116 -2.14 10.39 3.17
N PHE A 117 -2.80 9.69 2.24
CA PHE A 117 -3.21 8.31 2.41
C PHE A 117 -2.61 7.43 1.31
N HIS A 118 -2.51 6.13 1.56
CA HIS A 118 -1.97 5.17 0.60
C HIS A 118 -2.45 3.76 0.93
N TYR A 119 -3.10 3.15 -0.03
CA TYR A 119 -3.70 1.82 0.06
C TYR A 119 -3.23 0.94 -1.09
N LEU A 120 -3.11 -0.35 -0.82
CA LEU A 120 -3.06 -1.40 -1.82
C LEU A 120 -4.39 -2.16 -1.75
N ILE A 121 -5.07 -2.36 -2.88
CA ILE A 121 -6.43 -2.90 -2.92
C ILE A 121 -6.50 -4.03 -3.94
N TRP A 122 -7.07 -5.17 -3.54
CA TRP A 122 -7.32 -6.34 -4.40
C TRP A 122 -8.75 -6.88 -4.28
N ASN A 123 -9.61 -6.18 -3.54
CA ASN A 123 -11.05 -6.37 -3.58
C ASN A 123 -11.64 -5.65 -4.81
N ARG A 124 -12.24 -6.41 -5.72
CA ARG A 124 -12.81 -5.89 -6.96
C ARG A 124 -13.95 -4.91 -6.73
N GLU A 125 -14.90 -5.22 -5.85
CA GLU A 125 -16.05 -4.35 -5.57
C GLU A 125 -15.58 -3.01 -4.98
N LEU A 126 -14.57 -3.06 -4.11
CA LEU A 126 -13.98 -1.88 -3.51
C LEU A 126 -13.24 -1.02 -4.54
N ILE A 127 -12.51 -1.63 -5.47
CA ILE A 127 -11.86 -0.93 -6.59
C ILE A 127 -12.91 -0.20 -7.44
N GLU A 128 -13.96 -0.91 -7.86
CA GLU A 128 -15.02 -0.36 -8.71
C GLU A 128 -15.74 0.82 -8.03
N GLU A 129 -16.01 0.73 -6.72
CA GLU A 129 -16.62 1.83 -5.97
C GLU A 129 -15.70 3.04 -5.83
N ILE A 130 -14.39 2.84 -5.63
CA ILE A 130 -13.41 3.95 -5.57
C ILE A 130 -13.31 4.65 -6.93
N GLU A 131 -13.18 3.90 -8.02
CA GLU A 131 -13.12 4.44 -9.39
C GLU A 131 -14.38 5.27 -9.70
N LYS A 132 -15.56 4.75 -9.33
CA LYS A 132 -16.83 5.47 -9.48
C LYS A 132 -16.86 6.78 -8.70
N ARG A 133 -16.38 6.81 -7.45
CA ARG A 133 -16.35 8.04 -6.64
C ARG A 133 -15.38 9.08 -7.17
N LEU A 134 -14.22 8.65 -7.66
CA LEU A 134 -13.25 9.55 -8.29
C LEU A 134 -13.82 10.19 -9.56
N ASN A 135 -14.52 9.40 -10.39
CA ASN A 135 -15.13 9.93 -11.62
C ASN A 135 -16.29 10.89 -11.37
N LYS A 136 -17.11 10.66 -10.34
CA LYS A 136 -18.21 11.56 -9.98
C LYS A 136 -17.76 12.94 -9.49
N GLY A 137 -16.52 13.06 -9.01
CA GLY A 137 -15.93 14.35 -8.62
C GLY A 137 -15.57 15.26 -9.79
N GLY A 138 -15.48 14.71 -11.02
CA GLY A 138 -15.14 15.45 -12.24
C GLY A 138 -16.33 16.04 -13.00
N ASP A 139 -17.56 15.62 -12.70
CA ASP A 139 -18.77 16.02 -13.45
C ASP A 139 -19.47 17.29 -12.89
N LEU A 140 -18.86 18.02 -11.96
CA LEU A 140 -19.42 19.26 -11.39
C LEU A 140 -18.83 20.55 -11.98
N GLU A 141 -18.01 20.46 -13.03
CA GLU A 141 -17.56 21.61 -13.82
C GLU A 141 -17.89 21.40 -15.31
N GLY A 142 -19.15 21.67 -15.67
CA GLY A 142 -19.65 21.68 -17.05
C GLY A 142 -20.73 22.74 -17.24
#